data_AF-A0A4P1JWE2-F1
#
_entry.id   AF-A0A4P1JWE2-F1
#
_cell.length_a   1.000
_cell.length_b   1.000
_cell.length_c   1.000
_cell.angle_alpha   90.00
_cell.angle_beta   90.00
_cell.angle_gamma   90.00
#
_symmetry.space_group_name_H-M   'P 1'
#
loop_
_entity.id
_entity.type
_entity.pdbx_description
1 polymer ?
#
loop_
_entity_poly.entity_id
_entity_poly.type
_entity_poly.pdbx_seq_one_letter_code
_entity_poly.pdbx_strand_id
1 'polypeptide(L)'
;MTKDAKSIAEFIRLWLNEHGRWNAPKFIGGESYGTTRSAAVINELEGSYTDVSINGILLISSILDFSLAADAQGNELGFVTTLPSMAAAAWYHDKVPNKPATVEEFVAEARAWAIGPYASALLKGNALPADERATILQQLSRYTGISQTYLSNANLRLSPGRFYKELLRDRGLTIGRLDARYTGVDYDNASDRPDNDPSFYGIDGAYTAAMNAWAREGLKYSPDVVYSSIGGTRNWDWNLPTAGRGGAEYLNVAPYIGRALRENSGLRVWVGQGYYDFATPFFGAEYSLNRPGFPTDGRIEWHYYHSGHMMYVRDDDLKKLSNDIRTFIRAR
;
A
#
# COMPACT_ATOMS: atom_id res chain seq x y z
N MET A 1 -11.95 14.32 2.87
CA MET A 1 -10.49 14.35 2.85
C MET A 1 -9.97 15.77 3.09
N THR A 2 -10.26 16.76 2.25
CA THR A 2 -9.78 18.16 2.45
C THR A 2 -10.15 18.74 3.83
N LYS A 3 -11.37 18.50 4.31
CA LYS A 3 -11.80 18.96 5.65
C LYS A 3 -10.98 18.33 6.79
N ASP A 4 -10.63 17.05 6.65
CA ASP A 4 -9.78 16.34 7.60
C ASP A 4 -8.36 16.92 7.59
N ALA A 5 -7.76 17.08 6.41
CA ALA A 5 -6.43 17.68 6.27
C ALA A 5 -6.35 19.09 6.89
N LYS A 6 -7.34 19.95 6.64
CA LYS A 6 -7.44 21.29 7.26
C LYS A 6 -7.53 21.25 8.78
N SER A 7 -8.37 20.36 9.31
CA SER A 7 -8.51 20.19 10.77
C SER A 7 -7.20 19.77 11.42
N ILE A 8 -6.48 18.83 10.82
CA ILE A 8 -5.20 18.35 11.36
C ILE A 8 -4.09 19.40 11.18
N ALA A 9 -4.06 20.11 10.06
CA ALA A 9 -3.11 21.19 9.83
C ALA A 9 -3.29 22.33 10.86
N GLU A 10 -4.54 22.69 11.18
CA GLU A 10 -4.82 23.67 12.22
C GLU A 10 -4.38 23.19 13.61
N PHE A 11 -4.68 21.95 13.96
CA PHE A 11 -4.19 21.34 15.20
C PHE A 11 -2.66 21.43 15.31
N ILE A 12 -1.93 21.14 14.22
CA ILE A 12 -0.46 21.26 14.18
C ILE A 12 -0.02 22.71 14.43
N ARG A 13 -0.64 23.71 13.79
CA ARG A 13 -0.30 25.12 14.01
C ARG A 13 -0.54 25.56 15.46
N LEU A 14 -1.68 25.17 16.04
CA LEU A 14 -2.00 25.45 17.45
C LEU A 14 -0.99 24.80 18.39
N TRP A 15 -0.64 23.55 18.16
CA TRP A 15 0.37 22.84 18.96
C TRP A 15 1.76 23.50 18.86
N LEU A 16 2.17 23.92 17.66
CA LEU A 16 3.44 24.63 17.47
C LEU A 16 3.49 25.97 18.21
N ASN A 17 2.37 26.71 18.24
CA ASN A 17 2.24 27.94 19.01
C ASN A 17 2.36 27.68 20.51
N GLU A 18 1.57 26.74 21.04
CA GLU A 18 1.52 26.42 22.47
C GLU A 18 2.88 25.95 23.00
N HIS A 19 3.64 25.21 22.20
CA HIS A 19 4.90 24.62 22.62
C HIS A 19 6.15 25.37 22.13
N GLY A 20 5.99 26.48 21.39
CA GLY A 20 7.12 27.26 20.87
C GLY A 20 8.05 26.46 19.93
N ARG A 21 7.48 25.56 19.12
CA ARG A 21 8.24 24.59 18.31
C ARG A 21 8.31 24.93 16.82
N TRP A 22 8.01 26.16 16.44
CA TRP A 22 8.02 26.61 15.04
C TRP A 22 9.34 26.34 14.31
N ASN A 23 10.49 26.48 14.98
CA ASN A 23 11.80 26.21 14.38
C ASN A 23 12.35 24.80 14.67
N ALA A 24 11.58 23.94 15.35
CA ALA A 24 11.98 22.55 15.52
C ALA A 24 11.87 21.82 14.18
N PRO A 25 12.73 20.83 13.90
CA PRO A 25 12.59 20.09 12.67
C PRO A 25 11.48 19.02 12.81
N LYS A 26 10.64 18.89 11.78
CA LYS A 26 9.32 18.24 11.80
C LYS A 26 9.25 17.09 10.80
N PHE A 27 8.61 16.00 11.20
CA PHE A 27 8.31 14.87 10.34
C PHE A 27 6.82 14.56 10.42
N ILE A 28 6.21 14.25 9.28
CA ILE A 28 4.82 13.79 9.21
C ILE A 28 4.84 12.36 8.67
N GLY A 29 4.13 11.46 9.34
CA GLY A 29 4.08 10.07 8.95
C GLY A 29 2.71 9.46 9.08
N GLY A 30 2.46 8.45 8.25
CA GLY A 30 1.23 7.68 8.30
C GLY A 30 1.41 6.30 7.71
N GLU A 31 0.51 5.39 8.09
CA GLU A 31 0.44 4.04 7.57
C GLU A 31 -0.84 3.88 6.73
N SER A 32 -0.77 3.17 5.59
CA SER A 32 -1.97 2.85 4.81
C SER A 32 -2.74 4.10 4.38
N TYR A 33 -4.04 4.20 4.66
CA TYR A 33 -4.80 5.44 4.47
C TYR A 33 -4.17 6.67 5.15
N GLY A 34 -3.40 6.48 6.22
CA GLY A 34 -2.60 7.51 6.86
C GLY A 34 -1.55 8.14 5.94
N THR A 35 -1.04 7.44 4.92
CA THR A 35 -0.14 8.04 3.91
C THR A 35 -0.89 9.03 3.02
N THR A 36 -2.12 8.68 2.63
CA THR A 36 -3.02 9.58 1.90
C THR A 36 -3.29 10.84 2.71
N ARG A 37 -3.62 10.67 4.01
CA ARG A 37 -3.86 11.80 4.93
C ARG A 37 -2.61 12.65 5.12
N SER A 38 -1.43 12.03 5.26
CA SER A 38 -0.16 12.72 5.41
C SER A 38 0.13 13.63 4.22
N ALA A 39 -0.02 13.13 3.00
CA ALA A 39 0.14 13.92 1.77
C ALA A 39 -0.82 15.12 1.72
N ALA A 40 -2.07 14.91 2.11
CA ALA A 40 -3.07 15.98 2.15
C ALA A 40 -2.77 17.04 3.22
N VAL A 41 -2.34 16.62 4.42
CA VAL A 41 -1.94 17.55 5.50
C VAL A 41 -0.74 18.38 5.06
N ILE A 42 0.24 17.78 4.38
CA ILE A 42 1.40 18.51 3.86
C ILE A 42 0.96 19.59 2.87
N ASN A 43 0.03 19.29 1.96
CA ASN A 43 -0.52 20.28 1.04
C ASN A 43 -1.29 21.43 1.73
N GLU A 44 -1.81 21.22 2.94
CA GLU A 44 -2.46 22.29 3.74
C GLU A 44 -1.46 23.05 4.62
N LEU A 45 -0.31 22.46 4.94
CA LEU A 45 0.76 23.09 5.73
C LEU A 45 1.76 23.86 4.88
N GLU A 46 1.99 23.43 3.63
CA GLU A 46 2.90 24.04 2.67
C GLU A 46 2.10 24.64 1.50
N GLY A 47 2.30 25.93 1.19
CA GLY A 47 1.64 26.59 0.06
C GLY A 47 0.50 27.55 0.46
N SER A 48 0.55 28.09 1.67
CA SER A 48 -0.30 29.16 2.20
C SER A 48 0.55 30.41 2.54
N TYR A 49 -0.02 31.39 3.26
CA TYR A 49 0.73 32.54 3.80
C TYR A 49 1.24 32.30 5.24
N THR A 50 0.91 31.16 5.84
CA THR A 50 1.30 30.77 7.20
C THR A 50 1.78 29.33 7.20
N ASP A 51 2.91 29.16 6.54
CA ASP A 51 3.46 27.84 6.22
C ASP A 51 4.18 27.21 7.40
N VAL A 52 4.08 25.88 7.47
CA VAL A 52 4.83 25.03 8.37
C VAL A 52 5.72 24.13 7.52
N SER A 53 7.00 24.49 7.40
CA SER A 53 7.95 23.69 6.63
C SER A 53 8.22 22.33 7.29
N ILE A 54 8.21 21.27 6.48
CA ILE A 54 8.45 19.89 6.90
C ILE A 54 9.84 19.43 6.47
N ASN A 55 10.52 18.65 7.32
CA ASN A 55 11.86 18.10 7.03
C ASN A 55 11.80 16.71 6.42
N GLY A 56 10.77 15.94 6.72
CA GLY A 56 10.52 14.71 5.99
C GLY A 56 9.16 14.07 6.17
N ILE A 57 8.88 13.15 5.26
CA ILE A 57 7.63 12.40 5.19
C ILE A 57 7.94 10.92 5.43
N LEU A 58 7.19 10.26 6.31
CA LEU A 58 7.31 8.81 6.57
C LEU A 58 6.07 8.10 6.03
N LEU A 59 6.22 7.35 4.93
CA LEU A 59 5.14 6.61 4.30
C LEU A 59 5.31 5.12 4.59
N ILE A 60 4.45 4.55 5.44
CA ILE A 60 4.46 3.14 5.79
C ILE A 60 3.30 2.47 5.02
N SER A 61 3.58 1.46 4.21
CA SER A 61 2.55 0.71 3.46
C SER A 61 1.61 1.64 2.70
N SER A 62 2.21 2.34 1.74
CA SER A 62 1.66 3.56 1.16
C SER A 62 0.60 3.33 0.10
N ILE A 63 -0.52 4.04 0.23
CA ILE A 63 -1.49 4.31 -0.85
C ILE A 63 -1.67 5.80 -1.06
N LEU A 64 -1.51 6.23 -2.32
CA LEU A 64 -1.59 7.63 -2.73
C LEU A 64 -2.46 7.81 -3.97
N ASP A 65 -2.52 6.80 -4.85
CA ASP A 65 -3.37 6.77 -6.03
C ASP A 65 -4.35 5.60 -5.94
N PHE A 66 -5.62 5.92 -5.74
CA PHE A 66 -6.71 4.95 -5.58
C PHE A 66 -7.16 4.34 -6.91
N SER A 67 -6.71 4.86 -8.06
CA SER A 67 -6.92 4.17 -9.33
C SER A 67 -6.24 2.80 -9.33
N LEU A 68 -5.13 2.63 -8.63
CA LEU A 68 -4.39 1.37 -8.59
C LEU A 68 -5.13 0.27 -7.79
N ALA A 69 -5.99 0.67 -6.84
CA ALA A 69 -6.79 -0.23 -6.02
C ALA A 69 -8.21 -0.46 -6.58
N ALA A 70 -8.59 0.27 -7.63
CA ALA A 70 -9.95 0.22 -8.16
C ALA A 70 -10.16 -1.00 -9.06
N ASP A 71 -11.04 -1.90 -8.63
CA ASP A 71 -11.53 -3.02 -9.45
C ASP A 71 -12.64 -2.54 -10.39
N ALA A 72 -12.24 -1.81 -11.43
CA ALA A 72 -13.12 -1.25 -12.45
C ALA A 72 -12.77 -1.82 -13.83
N GLN A 73 -13.79 -2.18 -14.61
CA GLN A 73 -13.59 -2.66 -15.97
C GLN A 73 -12.86 -1.61 -16.81
N GLY A 74 -11.79 -2.03 -17.50
CA GLY A 74 -10.93 -1.17 -18.30
C GLY A 74 -9.77 -0.52 -17.53
N ASN A 75 -9.70 -0.67 -16.20
CA ASN A 75 -8.57 -0.20 -15.41
C ASN A 75 -7.47 -1.26 -15.32
N GLU A 76 -6.63 -1.34 -16.36
CA GLU A 76 -5.61 -2.40 -16.46
C GLU A 76 -4.44 -2.24 -15.48
N LEU A 77 -4.22 -1.02 -15.02
CA LEU A 77 -3.04 -0.65 -14.25
C LEU A 77 -2.99 -1.31 -12.87
N GLY A 78 -4.15 -1.57 -12.25
CA GLY A 78 -4.24 -2.30 -10.99
C GLY A 78 -3.69 -3.73 -11.10
N PHE A 79 -3.96 -4.43 -12.21
CA PHE A 79 -3.43 -5.77 -12.45
C PHE A 79 -1.91 -5.76 -12.63
N VAL A 80 -1.40 -4.80 -13.41
CA VAL A 80 0.04 -4.62 -13.64
C VAL A 80 0.77 -4.33 -12.33
N THR A 81 0.26 -3.40 -11.53
CA THR A 81 0.93 -2.96 -10.29
C THR A 81 0.80 -3.95 -9.13
N THR A 82 -0.18 -4.84 -9.16
CA THR A 82 -0.33 -5.88 -8.11
C THR A 82 0.48 -7.14 -8.41
N LEU A 83 0.82 -7.40 -9.67
CA LEU A 83 1.50 -8.64 -10.08
C LEU A 83 2.78 -8.93 -9.28
N PRO A 84 3.67 -7.96 -8.99
CA PRO A 84 4.87 -8.25 -8.21
C PRO A 84 4.59 -8.74 -6.78
N SER A 85 3.51 -8.26 -6.13
CA SER A 85 3.07 -8.80 -4.84
C SER A 85 2.51 -10.23 -4.98
N MET A 86 1.81 -10.55 -6.08
CA MET A 86 1.39 -11.93 -6.39
C MET A 86 2.60 -12.86 -6.54
N ALA A 87 3.66 -12.39 -7.19
CA ALA A 87 4.91 -13.13 -7.32
C ALA A 87 5.60 -13.37 -5.98
N ALA A 88 5.65 -12.36 -5.10
CA ALA A 88 6.16 -12.54 -3.74
C ALA A 88 5.37 -13.60 -2.97
N ALA A 89 4.04 -13.55 -2.99
CA ALA A 89 3.19 -14.53 -2.32
C ALA A 89 3.35 -15.95 -2.89
N ALA A 90 3.38 -16.09 -4.22
CA ALA A 90 3.61 -17.37 -4.87
C ALA A 90 4.99 -17.94 -4.50
N TRP A 91 6.02 -17.09 -4.44
CA TRP A 91 7.36 -17.45 -3.98
C TRP A 91 7.32 -17.93 -2.53
N TYR A 92 6.68 -17.19 -1.62
CA TYR A 92 6.61 -17.56 -0.20
C TYR A 92 5.96 -18.94 0.01
N HIS A 93 4.92 -19.25 -0.76
CA HIS A 93 4.15 -20.49 -0.65
C HIS A 93 4.64 -21.65 -1.51
N ASP A 94 5.84 -21.55 -2.09
CA ASP A 94 6.44 -22.58 -2.95
C ASP A 94 5.58 -22.96 -4.16
N LYS A 95 4.86 -21.98 -4.71
CA LYS A 95 4.03 -22.12 -5.93
C LYS A 95 4.79 -21.77 -7.22
N VAL A 96 6.09 -21.48 -7.12
CA VAL A 96 6.95 -21.07 -8.24
C VAL A 96 7.86 -22.23 -8.64
N PRO A 97 7.72 -22.77 -9.87
CA PRO A 97 8.67 -23.74 -10.40
C PRO A 97 10.06 -23.12 -10.56
N ASN A 98 11.12 -23.85 -10.21
CA ASN A 98 12.51 -23.34 -10.23
C ASN A 98 12.65 -22.02 -9.45
N LYS A 99 12.06 -21.97 -8.25
CA LYS A 99 12.03 -20.83 -7.34
C LYS A 99 13.42 -20.18 -7.18
N PRO A 100 13.58 -18.87 -7.46
CA PRO A 100 14.83 -18.14 -7.20
C PRO A 100 15.23 -18.17 -5.72
N ALA A 101 16.51 -17.94 -5.45
CA ALA A 101 17.07 -18.04 -4.10
C ALA A 101 16.45 -17.03 -3.13
N THR A 102 16.09 -15.85 -3.63
CA THR A 102 15.49 -14.77 -2.84
C THR A 102 14.17 -14.28 -3.43
N VAL A 103 13.31 -13.71 -2.58
CA VAL A 103 12.06 -13.08 -3.05
C VAL A 103 12.36 -11.83 -3.87
N GLU A 104 13.44 -11.13 -3.53
CA GLU A 104 13.91 -9.91 -4.19
C GLU A 104 14.22 -10.15 -5.68
N GLU A 105 14.96 -11.22 -5.99
CA GLU A 105 15.29 -11.61 -7.37
C GLU A 105 14.02 -11.89 -8.17
N PHE A 106 13.10 -12.68 -7.60
CA PHE A 106 11.88 -13.05 -8.31
C PHE A 106 10.92 -11.87 -8.50
N VAL A 107 10.79 -11.02 -7.49
CA VAL A 107 10.01 -9.78 -7.56
C VAL A 107 10.61 -8.82 -8.58
N ALA A 108 11.93 -8.73 -8.70
CA ALA A 108 12.57 -7.89 -9.72
C ALA A 108 12.25 -8.37 -11.14
N GLU A 109 12.30 -9.68 -11.39
CA GLU A 109 11.85 -10.29 -12.65
C GLU A 109 10.38 -9.98 -12.94
N ALA A 110 9.50 -10.23 -11.96
CA ALA A 110 8.07 -9.99 -12.08
C ALA A 110 7.76 -8.50 -12.34
N ARG A 111 8.45 -7.58 -11.68
CA ARG A 111 8.30 -6.13 -11.86
C ARG A 111 8.65 -5.71 -13.29
N ALA A 112 9.79 -6.17 -13.80
CA ALA A 112 10.22 -5.86 -15.17
C ALA A 112 9.24 -6.44 -16.21
N TRP A 113 8.76 -7.66 -15.99
CA TRP A 113 7.79 -8.30 -16.87
C TRP A 113 6.40 -7.62 -16.82
N ALA A 114 5.97 -7.17 -15.64
CA ALA A 114 4.68 -6.51 -15.43
C ALA A 114 4.51 -5.27 -16.32
N ILE A 115 5.49 -4.36 -16.31
CA ILE A 115 5.43 -3.11 -17.10
C ILE A 115 5.83 -3.27 -18.56
N GLY A 116 6.34 -4.45 -18.93
CA GLY A 116 6.71 -4.78 -20.31
C GLY A 116 5.65 -5.67 -20.95
N PRO A 117 5.93 -6.97 -21.16
CA PRO A 117 5.04 -7.86 -21.88
C PRO A 117 3.61 -7.94 -21.32
N TYR A 118 3.43 -7.95 -20.00
CA TYR A 118 2.09 -8.08 -19.42
C TYR A 118 1.22 -6.84 -19.67
N ALA A 119 1.74 -5.65 -19.36
CA ALA A 119 1.06 -4.40 -19.68
C ALA A 119 0.75 -4.28 -21.19
N SER A 120 1.71 -4.61 -22.06
CA SER A 120 1.49 -4.61 -23.51
C SER A 120 0.35 -5.55 -23.93
N ALA A 121 0.30 -6.76 -23.38
CA ALA A 121 -0.73 -7.73 -23.68
C ALA A 121 -2.13 -7.26 -23.25
N LEU A 122 -2.25 -6.66 -22.06
CA LEU A 122 -3.52 -6.11 -21.58
C LEU A 122 -3.99 -4.95 -22.47
N LEU A 123 -3.07 -4.07 -22.91
CA LEU A 123 -3.37 -2.92 -23.76
C LEU A 123 -3.74 -3.30 -25.20
N LYS A 124 -3.20 -4.40 -25.73
CA LYS A 124 -3.62 -4.96 -27.03
C LYS A 124 -5.08 -5.44 -27.01
N GLY A 125 -5.60 -5.81 -25.85
CA GLY A 125 -7.00 -6.22 -25.68
C GLY A 125 -7.39 -7.35 -26.64
N ASN A 126 -8.49 -7.18 -27.36
CA ASN A 126 -9.00 -8.17 -28.32
C ASN A 126 -8.10 -8.35 -29.56
N ALA A 127 -7.15 -7.45 -29.80
CA ALA A 127 -6.19 -7.56 -30.89
C ALA A 127 -4.96 -8.42 -30.53
N LEU A 128 -4.86 -8.93 -29.30
CA LEU A 128 -3.77 -9.80 -28.86
C LEU A 128 -3.77 -11.13 -29.66
N PRO A 129 -2.70 -11.43 -30.44
CA PRO A 129 -2.60 -12.69 -31.17
C PRO A 129 -2.65 -13.92 -30.27
N ALA A 130 -3.18 -15.03 -30.77
CA ALA A 130 -3.43 -16.24 -29.97
C ALA A 130 -2.14 -16.90 -29.44
N ASP A 131 -1.07 -16.89 -30.24
CA ASP A 131 0.27 -17.36 -29.89
C ASP A 131 0.93 -16.48 -28.82
N GLU A 132 0.78 -15.15 -28.95
CA GLU A 132 1.23 -14.21 -27.93
C GLU A 132 0.44 -14.40 -26.61
N ARG A 133 -0.89 -14.55 -26.70
CA ARG A 133 -1.75 -14.84 -25.53
C ARG A 133 -1.33 -16.11 -24.80
N ALA A 134 -0.98 -17.17 -25.54
CA ALA A 134 -0.50 -18.42 -24.94
C ALA A 134 0.83 -18.21 -24.18
N THR A 135 1.75 -17.41 -24.73
CA THR A 135 3.01 -17.06 -24.08
C THR A 135 2.77 -16.25 -22.80
N ILE A 136 1.85 -15.28 -22.85
CA ILE A 136 1.49 -14.47 -21.68
C ILE A 136 0.84 -15.33 -20.59
N LEU A 137 -0.04 -16.28 -20.94
CA LEU A 137 -0.62 -17.22 -19.98
C LEU A 137 0.44 -18.04 -19.26
N GLN A 138 1.42 -18.56 -20.00
CA GLN A 138 2.51 -19.35 -19.42
C GLN A 138 3.33 -18.53 -18.41
N GLN A 139 3.71 -17.30 -18.76
CA GLN A 139 4.49 -16.44 -17.87
C GLN A 139 3.65 -15.94 -16.69
N LEU A 140 2.39 -15.56 -16.90
CA LEU A 140 1.49 -15.16 -15.82
C LEU A 140 1.29 -16.31 -14.82
N SER A 141 1.16 -17.54 -15.32
CA SER A 141 1.10 -18.74 -14.48
C SER A 141 2.39 -18.95 -13.68
N ARG A 142 3.57 -18.77 -14.29
CA ARG A 142 4.86 -18.81 -13.59
C ARG A 142 4.95 -17.79 -12.46
N TYR A 143 4.57 -16.53 -12.72
CA TYR A 143 4.68 -15.46 -11.73
C TYR A 143 3.64 -15.55 -10.63
N THR A 144 2.44 -16.06 -10.90
CA THR A 144 1.35 -16.09 -9.91
C THR A 144 1.18 -17.44 -9.23
N GLY A 145 1.75 -18.52 -9.77
CA GLY A 145 1.47 -19.88 -9.31
C GLY A 145 0.05 -20.37 -9.63
N ILE A 146 -0.75 -19.58 -10.38
CA ILE A 146 -2.13 -19.91 -10.75
C ILE A 146 -2.15 -20.67 -12.07
N SER A 147 -3.08 -21.62 -12.22
CA SER A 147 -3.21 -22.42 -13.43
C SER A 147 -3.53 -21.57 -14.67
N GLN A 148 -2.97 -21.95 -15.83
CA GLN A 148 -3.27 -21.28 -17.11
C GLN A 148 -4.76 -21.33 -17.45
N THR A 149 -5.47 -22.40 -17.09
CA THR A 149 -6.92 -22.52 -17.30
C THR A 149 -7.67 -21.43 -16.53
N TYR A 150 -7.38 -21.24 -15.24
CA TYR A 150 -8.00 -20.20 -14.43
C TYR A 150 -7.69 -18.80 -15.00
N LEU A 151 -6.42 -18.55 -15.33
CA LEU A 151 -5.99 -17.27 -15.90
C LEU A 151 -6.60 -16.98 -17.27
N SER A 152 -6.83 -18.01 -18.08
CA SER A 152 -7.53 -17.89 -19.37
C SER A 152 -8.99 -17.53 -19.16
N ASN A 153 -9.68 -18.18 -18.21
CA ASN A 153 -11.06 -17.87 -17.84
C ASN A 153 -11.20 -16.45 -17.26
N ALA A 154 -10.17 -15.98 -16.56
CA ALA A 154 -10.06 -14.62 -16.05
C ALA A 154 -9.62 -13.60 -17.11
N ASN A 155 -9.45 -13.99 -18.38
CA ASN A 155 -8.99 -13.10 -19.46
C ASN A 155 -7.71 -12.33 -19.10
N LEU A 156 -6.72 -13.03 -18.53
CA LEU A 156 -5.44 -12.50 -18.06
C LEU A 156 -5.53 -11.51 -16.88
N ARG A 157 -6.73 -11.25 -16.34
CA ARG A 157 -6.98 -10.28 -15.26
C ARG A 157 -7.29 -10.99 -13.96
N LEU A 158 -6.26 -11.17 -13.15
CA LEU A 158 -6.40 -11.77 -11.84
C LEU A 158 -6.62 -10.68 -10.79
N SER A 159 -7.86 -10.58 -10.27
CA SER A 159 -8.12 -9.64 -9.18
C SER A 159 -7.51 -10.14 -7.87
N PRO A 160 -7.11 -9.25 -6.94
CA PRO A 160 -6.46 -9.68 -5.70
C PRO A 160 -7.36 -10.61 -4.86
N GLY A 161 -8.66 -10.33 -4.78
CA GLY A 161 -9.60 -11.20 -4.05
C GLY A 161 -9.67 -12.62 -4.60
N ARG A 162 -9.63 -12.78 -5.93
CA ARG A 162 -9.55 -14.09 -6.59
C ARG A 162 -8.21 -14.77 -6.29
N PHE A 163 -7.11 -14.02 -6.32
CA PHE A 163 -5.79 -14.56 -6.03
C PHE A 163 -5.69 -15.13 -4.61
N TYR A 164 -6.18 -14.42 -3.60
CA TYR A 164 -6.11 -14.89 -2.20
C TYR A 164 -6.82 -16.22 -1.98
N LYS A 165 -7.92 -16.39 -2.73
CA LYS A 165 -8.73 -17.60 -2.69
C LYS A 165 -8.12 -18.74 -3.51
N GLU A 166 -7.51 -18.42 -4.65
CA GLU A 166 -7.06 -19.42 -5.61
C GLU A 166 -5.68 -20.00 -5.29
N LEU A 167 -4.72 -19.19 -4.80
CA LEU A 167 -3.30 -19.59 -4.70
C LEU A 167 -3.09 -20.93 -3.98
N LEU A 168 -3.83 -21.16 -2.90
CA LEU A 168 -3.73 -22.35 -2.05
C LEU A 168 -5.01 -23.20 -2.02
N ARG A 169 -5.92 -23.02 -2.99
CA ARG A 169 -7.20 -23.73 -3.02
C ARG A 169 -7.03 -25.26 -3.02
N ASP A 170 -5.97 -25.75 -3.65
CA ASP A 170 -5.58 -27.17 -3.68
C ASP A 170 -5.25 -27.74 -2.30
N ARG A 171 -4.90 -26.87 -1.34
CA ARG A 171 -4.67 -27.21 0.07
C ARG A 171 -5.87 -26.89 0.97
N GLY A 172 -6.98 -26.41 0.40
CA GLY A 172 -8.15 -25.95 1.15
C GLY A 172 -7.88 -24.68 1.97
N LEU A 173 -6.91 -23.85 1.56
CA LEU A 173 -6.49 -22.66 2.28
C LEU A 173 -6.70 -21.39 1.46
N THR A 174 -6.86 -20.27 2.17
CA THR A 174 -6.76 -18.90 1.64
C THR A 174 -5.56 -18.18 2.23
N ILE A 175 -5.13 -17.08 1.62
CA ILE A 175 -4.05 -16.21 2.13
C ILE A 175 -4.55 -14.83 2.53
N GLY A 176 -3.78 -14.12 3.37
CA GLY A 176 -4.13 -12.81 3.88
C GLY A 176 -3.99 -11.67 2.87
N ARG A 177 -4.87 -10.66 2.99
CA ARG A 177 -4.77 -9.40 2.22
C ARG A 177 -3.75 -8.46 2.83
N LEU A 178 -3.75 -8.29 4.15
CA LEU A 178 -2.73 -7.47 4.82
C LEU A 178 -1.38 -8.18 4.81
N ASP A 179 -1.34 -9.49 4.96
CA ASP A 179 -0.11 -10.25 4.92
C ASP A 179 -0.34 -11.65 4.34
N ALA A 180 0.10 -11.85 3.10
CA ALA A 180 -0.12 -13.10 2.37
C ALA A 180 0.60 -14.31 2.96
N ARG A 181 1.45 -14.15 3.99
CA ARG A 181 2.07 -15.29 4.71
C ARG A 181 1.05 -16.01 5.59
N TYR A 182 0.06 -15.29 6.10
CA TYR A 182 -1.01 -15.85 6.92
C TYR A 182 -1.92 -16.71 6.06
N THR A 183 -2.36 -17.84 6.60
CA THR A 183 -3.31 -18.74 5.93
C THR A 183 -4.60 -18.89 6.74
N GLY A 184 -5.71 -19.08 6.04
CA GLY A 184 -7.04 -19.27 6.62
C GLY A 184 -7.75 -20.47 6.01
N VAL A 185 -8.80 -20.95 6.69
CA VAL A 185 -9.71 -21.99 6.20
C VAL A 185 -11.09 -21.37 6.07
N ASP A 186 -11.65 -21.44 4.87
CA ASP A 186 -13.00 -20.97 4.59
C ASP A 186 -14.02 -22.11 4.73
N TYR A 187 -15.30 -21.73 4.89
CA TYR A 187 -16.42 -22.66 4.88
C TYR A 187 -16.63 -23.32 3.51
N ASP A 188 -16.59 -22.52 2.43
CA ASP A 188 -16.74 -23.00 1.05
C ASP A 188 -15.44 -22.82 0.27
N ASN A 189 -14.74 -23.93 -0.02
CA ASN A 189 -13.53 -23.89 -0.81
C ASN A 189 -13.75 -23.58 -2.30
N ALA A 190 -14.99 -23.58 -2.81
CA ALA A 190 -15.31 -23.27 -4.21
C ALA A 190 -15.65 -21.80 -4.45
N SER A 191 -15.83 -20.99 -3.39
CA SER A 191 -16.16 -19.57 -3.52
C SER A 191 -15.10 -18.76 -4.29
N ASP A 192 -15.49 -17.59 -4.79
CA ASP A 192 -14.63 -16.68 -5.56
C ASP A 192 -13.84 -15.69 -4.68
N ARG A 193 -14.10 -15.66 -3.38
CA ARG A 193 -13.47 -14.76 -2.40
C ARG A 193 -13.30 -15.44 -1.04
N PRO A 194 -12.26 -15.07 -0.26
CA PRO A 194 -12.13 -15.55 1.12
C PRO A 194 -13.32 -15.13 1.99
N ASP A 195 -13.66 -15.94 3.00
CA ASP A 195 -14.71 -15.60 3.97
C ASP A 195 -14.29 -14.42 4.85
N ASN A 196 -13.00 -14.36 5.19
CA ASN A 196 -12.38 -13.28 5.94
C ASN A 196 -10.87 -13.21 5.62
N ASP A 197 -10.18 -12.19 6.12
CA ASP A 197 -8.73 -12.03 5.96
C ASP A 197 -7.97 -12.70 7.12
N PRO A 198 -7.22 -13.81 6.90
CA PRO A 198 -6.43 -14.46 7.95
C PRO A 198 -5.35 -13.61 8.57
N SER A 199 -4.81 -12.65 7.82
CA SER A 199 -3.87 -11.69 8.39
C SER A 199 -4.53 -10.61 9.23
N PHE A 200 -5.86 -10.42 9.12
CA PHE A 200 -6.61 -9.48 9.94
C PHE A 200 -7.00 -10.10 11.28
N TYR A 201 -7.77 -11.20 11.27
CA TYR A 201 -8.19 -11.87 12.50
C TYR A 201 -7.04 -12.58 13.23
N GLY A 202 -5.90 -12.77 12.57
CA GLY A 202 -4.69 -13.29 13.19
C GLY A 202 -4.00 -12.31 14.15
N ILE A 203 -4.31 -11.01 14.06
CA ILE A 203 -3.62 -9.95 14.82
C ILE A 203 -4.55 -8.93 15.49
N ASP A 204 -5.81 -8.80 15.05
CA ASP A 204 -6.75 -7.77 15.52
C ASP A 204 -6.99 -7.77 17.03
N GLY A 205 -7.06 -8.96 17.65
CA GLY A 205 -7.23 -9.13 19.09
C GLY A 205 -6.08 -8.51 19.89
N ALA A 206 -4.85 -8.62 19.38
CA ALA A 206 -3.67 -8.06 20.04
C ALA A 206 -3.73 -6.53 20.09
N TYR A 207 -4.13 -5.87 18.99
CA TYR A 207 -4.28 -4.41 18.96
C TYR A 207 -5.40 -3.92 19.88
N THR A 208 -6.52 -4.64 19.89
CA THR A 208 -7.66 -4.31 20.76
C THR A 208 -7.29 -4.42 22.24
N ALA A 209 -6.58 -5.49 22.61
CA ALA A 209 -6.08 -5.69 23.96
C ALA A 209 -5.04 -4.62 24.35
N ALA A 210 -4.05 -4.37 23.49
CA ALA A 210 -2.98 -3.41 23.74
C ALA A 210 -3.52 -2.00 23.98
N MET A 211 -4.46 -1.52 23.14
CA MET A 211 -5.03 -0.19 23.33
C MET A 211 -5.89 -0.10 24.59
N ASN A 212 -6.70 -1.12 24.91
CA ASN A 212 -7.49 -1.12 26.14
C ASN A 212 -6.59 -1.12 27.38
N ALA A 213 -5.54 -1.93 27.40
CA ALA A 213 -4.57 -1.94 28.48
C ALA A 213 -3.87 -0.58 28.60
N TRP A 214 -3.35 -0.03 27.51
CA TRP A 214 -2.66 1.27 27.52
C TRP A 214 -3.58 2.42 27.97
N ALA A 215 -4.81 2.50 27.47
CA ALA A 215 -5.75 3.55 27.86
C ALA A 215 -6.12 3.45 29.34
N ARG A 216 -6.53 2.27 29.80
CA ARG A 216 -7.09 2.09 31.15
C ARG A 216 -6.01 2.07 32.21
N GLU A 217 -4.90 1.41 31.94
CA GLU A 217 -3.82 1.24 32.92
C GLU A 217 -2.76 2.33 32.80
N GLY A 218 -2.37 2.70 31.58
CA GLY A 218 -1.36 3.72 31.32
C GLY A 218 -1.90 5.13 31.47
N LEU A 219 -2.92 5.49 30.67
CA LEU A 219 -3.50 6.84 30.66
C LEU A 219 -4.55 7.07 31.76
N LYS A 220 -4.93 6.02 32.50
CA LYS A 220 -6.03 6.04 33.48
C LYS A 220 -7.35 6.56 32.88
N TYR A 221 -7.55 6.30 31.59
CA TYR A 221 -8.72 6.68 30.83
C TYR A 221 -9.56 5.45 30.50
N SER A 222 -10.75 5.39 31.09
CA SER A 222 -11.64 4.24 31.01
C SER A 222 -13.09 4.70 30.82
N PRO A 223 -13.44 5.22 29.63
CA PRO A 223 -14.80 5.63 29.35
C PRO A 223 -15.72 4.41 29.26
N ASP A 224 -17.01 4.63 29.52
CA ASP A 224 -18.07 3.63 29.33
C ASP A 224 -18.49 3.54 27.85
N VAL A 225 -17.51 3.28 26.98
CA VAL A 225 -17.71 3.06 25.55
C VAL A 225 -16.85 1.89 25.08
N VAL A 226 -17.35 1.17 24.08
CA VAL A 226 -16.60 0.10 23.42
C VAL A 226 -15.51 0.71 22.54
N TYR A 227 -14.27 0.27 22.73
CA TYR A 227 -13.19 0.62 21.83
C TYR A 227 -13.23 -0.26 20.57
N SER A 228 -13.25 0.37 19.40
CA SER A 228 -13.14 -0.30 18.10
C SER A 228 -11.81 0.10 17.46
N SER A 229 -10.93 -0.87 17.21
CA SER A 229 -9.60 -0.64 16.60
C SER A 229 -9.71 -0.14 15.15
N ILE A 230 -10.73 -0.62 14.44
CA ILE A 230 -11.15 -0.11 13.14
C ILE A 230 -12.66 0.14 13.16
N GLY A 231 -13.11 1.24 12.55
CA GLY A 231 -14.51 1.63 12.55
C GLY A 231 -15.02 1.91 11.13
N GLY A 232 -16.30 1.65 10.90
CA GLY A 232 -16.96 1.95 9.63
C GLY A 232 -17.33 3.43 9.51
N THR A 233 -16.36 4.32 9.32
CA THR A 233 -16.60 5.74 9.04
C THR A 233 -17.37 5.88 7.72
N ARG A 234 -18.57 6.46 7.78
CA ARG A 234 -19.44 6.67 6.62
C ARG A 234 -19.38 8.13 6.15
N ASN A 235 -19.86 8.39 4.94
CA ASN A 235 -19.99 9.74 4.37
C ASN A 235 -18.66 10.50 4.27
N TRP A 236 -17.56 9.77 4.07
CA TRP A 236 -16.27 10.40 3.84
C TRP A 236 -16.26 11.14 2.49
N ASP A 237 -15.88 12.41 2.51
CA ASP A 237 -15.77 13.22 1.30
C ASP A 237 -14.48 12.89 0.54
N TRP A 238 -14.59 12.16 -0.56
CA TRP A 238 -13.44 11.73 -1.37
C TRP A 238 -13.06 12.75 -2.45
N ASN A 239 -13.76 13.88 -2.56
CA ASN A 239 -13.53 14.85 -3.63
C ASN A 239 -12.27 15.68 -3.39
N LEU A 240 -11.51 15.87 -4.47
CA LEU A 240 -10.41 16.82 -4.52
C LEU A 240 -10.87 18.13 -5.17
N PRO A 241 -10.42 19.31 -4.70
CA PRO A 241 -10.72 20.59 -5.35
C PRO A 241 -10.20 20.68 -6.79
N THR A 242 -9.22 19.85 -7.15
CA THR A 242 -8.59 19.79 -8.47
C THR A 242 -9.30 18.87 -9.45
N ALA A 243 -10.38 18.18 -9.04
CA ALA A 243 -11.14 17.31 -9.93
C ALA A 243 -11.67 18.13 -11.12
N GLY A 244 -11.34 17.69 -12.34
CA GLY A 244 -11.66 18.41 -13.56
C GLY A 244 -13.16 18.48 -13.85
N ARG A 245 -13.52 19.18 -14.93
CA ARG A 245 -14.92 19.20 -15.41
C ARG A 245 -15.29 17.82 -15.99
N GLY A 246 -16.09 17.03 -15.28
CA GLY A 246 -16.89 15.98 -15.91
C GLY A 246 -16.98 14.58 -15.25
N GLY A 247 -16.42 14.31 -14.07
CA GLY A 247 -16.62 12.98 -13.46
C GLY A 247 -15.99 12.76 -12.10
N ALA A 248 -16.44 11.69 -11.43
CA ALA A 248 -15.78 11.13 -10.26
C ALA A 248 -14.40 10.59 -10.69
N GLU A 249 -13.34 11.34 -10.40
CA GLU A 249 -11.96 10.88 -10.57
C GLU A 249 -11.58 9.95 -9.41
N TYR A 250 -10.68 8.99 -9.65
CA TYR A 250 -10.04 8.28 -8.55
C TYR A 250 -9.26 9.26 -7.69
N LEU A 251 -9.37 9.13 -6.36
CA LEU A 251 -8.58 9.94 -5.44
C LEU A 251 -7.08 9.72 -5.72
N ASN A 252 -6.36 10.79 -6.03
CA ASN A 252 -4.91 10.74 -6.17
C ASN A 252 -4.25 11.95 -5.48
N VAL A 253 -3.49 11.68 -4.42
CA VAL A 253 -2.76 12.69 -3.63
C VAL A 253 -1.25 12.61 -3.79
N ALA A 254 -0.74 11.69 -4.61
CA ALA A 254 0.70 11.64 -4.91
C ALA A 254 1.24 13.01 -5.41
N PRO A 255 0.52 13.76 -6.28
CA PRO A 255 0.99 15.08 -6.73
C PRO A 255 1.29 16.08 -5.61
N TYR A 256 0.65 15.96 -4.44
CA TYR A 256 0.93 16.83 -3.29
C TYR A 256 2.35 16.62 -2.75
N ILE A 257 2.81 15.37 -2.66
CA ILE A 257 4.18 15.06 -2.27
C ILE A 257 5.17 15.54 -3.34
N GLY A 258 4.86 15.31 -4.62
CA GLY A 258 5.70 15.78 -5.71
C GLY A 258 5.85 17.31 -5.71
N ARG A 259 4.77 18.04 -5.45
CA ARG A 259 4.79 19.51 -5.29
C ARG A 259 5.67 19.92 -4.10
N ALA A 260 5.46 19.35 -2.92
CA ALA A 260 6.24 19.63 -1.72
C ALA A 260 7.75 19.42 -1.97
N LEU A 261 8.14 18.31 -2.61
CA LEU A 261 9.54 18.04 -2.96
C LEU A 261 10.15 19.06 -3.93
N ARG A 262 9.35 19.72 -4.78
CA ARG A 262 9.85 20.76 -5.69
C ARG A 262 9.94 22.13 -5.01
N GLU A 263 9.02 22.42 -4.10
CA GLU A 263 8.94 23.71 -3.39
C GLU A 263 9.85 23.75 -2.15
N ASN A 264 10.22 22.59 -1.61
CA ASN A 264 11.11 22.43 -0.46
C ASN A 264 12.30 21.52 -0.83
N SER A 265 13.44 22.13 -1.18
CA SER A 265 14.64 21.39 -1.61
C SER A 265 15.28 20.53 -0.51
N GLY A 266 15.01 20.85 0.77
CA GLY A 266 15.50 20.10 1.91
C GLY A 266 14.58 18.95 2.36
N LEU A 267 13.38 18.82 1.79
CA LEU A 267 12.43 17.76 2.13
C LEU A 267 12.93 16.40 1.65
N ARG A 268 12.84 15.38 2.52
CA ARG A 268 13.09 13.97 2.18
C ARG A 268 11.86 13.10 2.45
N VAL A 269 11.74 11.99 1.75
CA VAL A 269 10.65 11.02 1.89
C VAL A 269 11.24 9.65 2.18
N TRP A 270 10.79 9.05 3.26
CA TRP A 270 11.07 7.67 3.61
C TRP A 270 9.84 6.82 3.27
N VAL A 271 10.03 5.72 2.55
CA VAL A 271 8.95 4.82 2.14
C VAL A 271 9.27 3.39 2.55
N GLY A 272 8.45 2.82 3.43
CA GLY A 272 8.53 1.45 3.89
C GLY A 272 7.43 0.59 3.28
N GLN A 273 7.78 -0.57 2.70
CA GLN A 273 6.82 -1.47 2.07
C GLN A 273 7.07 -2.94 2.43
N GLY A 274 6.00 -3.70 2.66
CA GLY A 274 6.05 -5.15 2.79
C GLY A 274 5.93 -5.85 1.44
N TYR A 275 6.76 -6.88 1.19
CA TYR A 275 6.65 -7.69 -0.04
C TYR A 275 5.32 -8.44 -0.15
N TYR A 276 4.70 -8.78 0.99
CA TYR A 276 3.51 -9.63 1.06
C TYR A 276 2.23 -8.84 1.32
N ASP A 277 2.28 -7.51 1.17
CA ASP A 277 1.15 -6.61 1.32
C ASP A 277 0.36 -6.51 0.02
N PHE A 278 -0.95 -6.78 0.10
CA PHE A 278 -1.90 -6.53 -0.99
C PHE A 278 -2.95 -5.47 -0.65
N ALA A 279 -2.99 -4.97 0.58
CA ALA A 279 -3.77 -3.79 0.88
C ALA A 279 -3.20 -2.57 0.17
N THR A 280 -1.87 -2.48 0.14
CA THR A 280 -1.13 -1.44 -0.59
C THR A 280 0.09 -2.06 -1.28
N PRO A 281 -0.08 -2.71 -2.45
CA PRO A 281 1.02 -3.37 -3.15
C PRO A 281 2.22 -2.44 -3.36
N PHE A 282 3.42 -2.91 -3.01
CA PHE A 282 4.64 -2.08 -3.01
C PHE A 282 4.90 -1.41 -4.36
N PHE A 283 4.60 -2.12 -5.46
CA PHE A 283 4.83 -1.59 -6.79
C PHE A 283 3.81 -0.50 -7.19
N GLY A 284 2.62 -0.50 -6.58
CA GLY A 284 1.66 0.59 -6.69
C GLY A 284 2.16 1.88 -6.03
N ALA A 285 2.85 1.78 -4.90
CA ALA A 285 3.50 2.93 -4.27
C ALA A 285 4.66 3.45 -5.12
N GLU A 286 5.53 2.55 -5.62
CA GLU A 286 6.62 2.90 -6.54
C GLU A 286 6.08 3.66 -7.76
N TYR A 287 5.04 3.13 -8.39
CA TYR A 287 4.38 3.78 -9.53
C TYR A 287 3.78 5.16 -9.18
N SER A 288 3.24 5.31 -7.97
CA SER A 288 2.66 6.60 -7.53
C SER A 288 3.72 7.68 -7.35
N LEU A 289 4.93 7.32 -6.92
CA LEU A 289 6.03 8.23 -6.61
C LEU A 289 7.10 8.36 -7.71
N ASN A 290 6.92 7.68 -8.85
CA ASN A 290 7.84 7.69 -9.99
C ASN A 290 7.26 8.45 -11.22
N ARG A 291 6.32 9.37 -10.99
CA ARG A 291 5.66 10.15 -12.05
C ARG A 291 6.38 11.47 -12.32
N PRO A 292 6.09 12.16 -13.45
CA PRO A 292 6.56 13.51 -13.66
C PRO A 292 6.27 14.42 -12.45
N GLY A 293 7.28 15.18 -12.05
CA GLY A 293 7.20 16.06 -10.88
C GLY A 293 7.80 15.50 -9.60
N PHE A 294 8.22 14.23 -9.57
CA PHE A 294 9.04 13.69 -8.49
C PHE A 294 10.54 13.76 -8.83
N PRO A 295 11.41 14.08 -7.85
CA PRO A 295 12.85 14.11 -8.07
C PRO A 295 13.44 12.69 -8.11
N THR A 296 14.53 12.54 -8.87
CA THR A 296 15.33 11.30 -8.96
C THR A 296 16.70 11.44 -8.27
N ASP A 297 16.85 12.48 -7.44
CA ASP A 297 18.09 12.87 -6.76
C ASP A 297 18.34 12.14 -5.43
N GLY A 298 17.58 11.07 -5.16
CA GLY A 298 17.72 10.26 -3.94
C GLY A 298 16.93 10.77 -2.73
N ARG A 299 16.15 11.86 -2.85
CA ARG A 299 15.30 12.35 -1.75
C ARG A 299 14.12 11.44 -1.40
N ILE A 300 13.83 10.41 -2.19
CA ILE A 300 12.84 9.36 -1.88
C ILE A 300 13.60 8.06 -1.61
N GLU A 301 13.58 7.61 -0.36
CA GLU A 301 14.30 6.43 0.12
C GLU A 301 13.34 5.26 0.28
N TRP A 302 13.62 4.17 -0.43
CA TRP A 302 12.80 2.95 -0.41
C TRP A 302 13.37 1.90 0.53
N HIS A 303 12.52 1.35 1.38
CA HIS A 303 12.84 0.28 2.32
C HIS A 303 11.83 -0.85 2.18
N TYR A 304 12.33 -2.07 1.95
CA TYR A 304 11.49 -3.26 1.81
C TYR A 304 11.66 -4.19 3.02
N TYR A 305 10.61 -4.94 3.32
CA TYR A 305 10.50 -5.82 4.48
C TYR A 305 9.90 -7.16 4.08
N HIS A 306 10.33 -8.24 4.73
CA HIS A 306 9.84 -9.59 4.49
C HIS A 306 8.54 -9.88 5.27
N SER A 307 7.64 -8.90 5.28
CA SER A 307 6.32 -8.92 5.93
C SER A 307 5.26 -8.31 5.03
N GLY A 308 4.00 -8.32 5.48
CA GLY A 308 2.90 -7.61 4.83
C GLY A 308 2.78 -6.16 5.27
N HIS A 309 1.54 -5.69 5.36
CA HIS A 309 1.11 -4.31 5.58
C HIS A 309 1.61 -3.69 6.88
N MET A 310 1.60 -4.47 7.96
CA MET A 310 2.13 -4.08 9.27
C MET A 310 3.46 -4.79 9.48
N MET A 311 4.55 -4.26 8.93
CA MET A 311 5.86 -4.95 8.93
C MET A 311 6.33 -5.33 10.34
N TYR A 312 5.89 -4.57 11.34
CA TYR A 312 6.21 -4.78 12.74
C TYR A 312 5.53 -6.00 13.40
N VAL A 313 4.67 -6.75 12.69
CA VAL A 313 4.16 -8.05 13.19
C VAL A 313 5.23 -9.15 13.15
N ARG A 314 6.35 -8.93 12.45
CA ARG A 314 7.53 -9.80 12.49
C ARG A 314 8.66 -9.08 13.23
N ASP A 315 9.19 -9.70 14.28
CA ASP A 315 10.22 -9.10 15.14
C ASP A 315 11.46 -8.58 14.40
N ASP A 316 11.96 -9.31 13.39
CA ASP A 316 13.11 -8.86 12.60
C ASP A 316 12.80 -7.57 11.84
N ASP A 317 11.61 -7.51 11.21
CA ASP A 317 11.17 -6.37 10.43
C ASP A 317 10.78 -5.20 11.34
N LEU A 318 10.26 -5.43 12.55
CA LEU A 318 10.07 -4.39 13.58
C LEU A 318 11.40 -3.72 13.95
N LYS A 319 12.45 -4.52 14.23
CA LYS A 319 13.79 -4.01 14.57
C LYS A 319 14.38 -3.23 13.41
N LYS A 320 14.28 -3.77 12.18
CA LYS A 320 14.75 -3.12 10.97
C LYS A 320 14.01 -1.80 10.72
N LEU A 321 12.67 -1.80 10.75
CA LEU A 321 11.82 -0.63 10.57
C LEU A 321 12.16 0.49 11.55
N SER A 322 12.28 0.13 12.84
CA SER A 322 12.65 1.08 13.88
C SER A 322 14.02 1.71 13.66
N ASN A 323 15.00 0.93 13.18
CA ASN A 323 16.35 1.42 12.89
C ASN A 323 16.40 2.27 11.61
N ASP A 324 15.70 1.87 10.56
CA ASP A 324 15.61 2.59 9.29
C ASP A 324 15.01 3.99 9.52
N ILE A 325 13.86 4.08 10.20
CA ILE A 325 13.21 5.35 10.54
C ILE A 325 14.12 6.21 11.43
N ARG A 326 14.75 5.63 12.45
CA ARG A 326 15.67 6.38 13.33
C ARG A 326 16.86 6.94 12.55
N THR A 327 17.39 6.17 11.61
CA THR A 327 18.51 6.58 10.76
C THR A 327 18.10 7.73 9.84
N PHE A 328 16.94 7.60 9.19
CA PHE A 328 16.37 8.65 8.35
C PHE A 328 16.16 9.97 9.13
N ILE A 329 15.56 9.89 10.33
CA ILE A 329 15.32 11.04 11.21
C ILE A 329 16.63 11.73 11.65
N ARG A 330 17.72 10.96 11.82
CA ARG A 330 19.01 11.45 12.29
C ARG A 330 19.91 11.97 11.17
N ALA A 331 19.76 11.47 9.94
CA ALA A 331 20.56 11.86 8.79
C ALA A 331 20.21 13.26 8.25
N ARG A 332 19.63 14.13 9.10
CA ARG A 332 19.21 15.50 8.77
C ARG A 332 20.39 16.38 8.40
#